data_AF-A0A9W8AIQ9-F1
#
_entry.id   AF-A0A9W8AIQ9-F1
#
_cell.length_a   1.000
_cell.length_b   1.000
_cell.length_c   1.000
_cell.angle_alpha   90.00
_cell.angle_beta   90.00
_cell.angle_gamma   90.00
#
_symmetry.space_group_name_H-M   'P 1'
#
loop_
_entity.id
_entity.type
_entity.pdbx_description
1 polymer ?
#
loop_
_entity_poly.entity_id
_entity_poly.type
_entity_poly.pdbx_seq_one_letter_code
_entity_poly.pdbx_strand_id
1 'polypeptide(L)'
;MSAPRVLIQVILTGTQIVGRAFVEAYKQAAANSASRHAANAAKSSADAVTRQTGLTLDEASQILNVKKNASAEEFMKHYETMFKANDPKSGGSFYLQSKVVRAKERLELELAKPSETEGAAPKEGSEAPPS
;
A
#
# COMPACT_ATOMS: atom_id res chain seq x y z
N MET A 1 17.43 55.44 0.56
CA MET A 1 16.90 54.18 1.14
C MET A 1 18.05 53.48 1.84
N SER A 2 18.01 53.32 3.17
CA SER A 2 19.17 52.83 3.94
C SER A 2 19.32 51.31 3.76
N ALA A 3 20.34 50.89 3.01
CA ALA A 3 20.69 49.49 2.71
C ALA A 3 20.61 48.49 3.89
N PRO A 4 21.00 48.82 5.14
CA PRO A 4 20.87 47.89 6.26
C PRO A 4 19.43 47.48 6.60
N ARG A 5 18.42 48.34 6.37
CA ARG A 5 17.01 47.98 6.63
C ARG A 5 16.47 46.96 5.64
N VAL A 6 16.87 47.07 4.37
CA VAL A 6 16.48 46.11 3.32
C VAL A 6 17.10 44.74 3.59
N LEU A 7 18.37 44.70 4.01
CA LEU A 7 19.05 43.45 4.36
C LEU A 7 18.38 42.73 5.53
N ILE A 8 18.03 43.46 6.59
CA ILE A 8 17.32 42.90 7.76
C ILE A 8 15.96 42.33 7.35
N GLN A 9 15.21 43.02 6.49
CA GLN A 9 13.90 42.58 6.05
C GLN A 9 13.98 41.31 5.18
N VAL A 10 14.98 41.22 4.30
CA VAL A 10 15.24 40.02 3.49
C VAL A 10 15.61 38.81 4.38
N ILE A 11 16.46 39.02 5.39
CA ILE A 11 16.84 37.95 6.33
C ILE A 11 15.63 37.47 7.13
N LEU A 12 14.82 38.38 7.65
CA LEU A 12 13.64 38.03 8.46
C LEU A 12 12.60 37.25 7.64
N THR A 13 12.26 37.72 6.45
CA THR A 13 11.28 37.05 5.58
C THR A 13 11.82 35.73 5.03
N GLY A 14 13.10 35.68 4.63
CA GLY A 14 13.74 34.46 4.16
C GLY A 14 13.77 33.35 5.22
N THR A 15 14.03 33.72 6.48
CA THR A 15 14.08 32.75 7.59
C THR A 15 12.71 32.14 7.90
N GLN A 16 11.63 32.92 7.81
CA GLN A 16 10.27 32.43 8.09
C GLN A 16 9.79 31.40 7.05
N ILE A 17 10.08 31.63 5.77
CA ILE A 17 9.67 30.75 4.68
C ILE A 17 10.42 29.42 4.77
N VAL A 18 11.75 29.49 4.93
CA VAL A 18 12.60 28.31 5.00
C VAL A 18 12.30 27.49 6.27
N GLY A 19 12.10 28.16 7.42
CA GLY A 19 11.77 27.49 8.68
C GLY A 19 10.44 26.74 8.65
N ARG A 20 9.39 27.29 8.02
CA ARG A 20 8.08 26.62 7.89
C ARG A 20 8.17 25.37 7.00
N ALA A 21 8.88 25.46 5.87
CA ALA A 21 9.10 24.33 4.99
C ALA A 21 9.84 23.17 5.67
N PHE A 22 10.86 23.46 6.48
CA PHE A 22 11.56 22.43 7.26
C PHE A 22 10.67 21.76 8.31
N VAL A 23 9.82 22.52 9.01
CA VAL A 23 8.87 21.96 10.00
C VAL A 23 7.82 21.08 9.32
N GLU A 24 7.28 21.52 8.18
CA GLU A 24 6.32 20.73 7.41
C GLU A 24 6.95 19.44 6.86
N ALA A 25 8.15 19.53 6.30
CA ALA A 25 8.90 18.36 5.84
C ALA A 25 9.22 17.40 6.99
N TYR A 26 9.59 17.92 8.18
CA TYR A 26 9.82 17.09 9.36
C TYR A 26 8.53 16.40 9.83
N LYS A 27 7.41 17.13 9.92
CA LYS A 27 6.10 16.55 10.26
C LYS A 27 5.69 15.48 9.26
N GLN A 28 5.92 15.71 7.96
CA GLN A 28 5.61 14.75 6.91
C GLN A 28 6.52 13.52 6.97
N ALA A 29 7.81 13.70 7.26
CA ALA A 29 8.75 12.60 7.47
C ALA A 29 8.37 11.76 8.71
N ALA A 30 7.97 12.41 9.81
CA ALA A 30 7.52 11.76 11.03
C ALA A 30 6.19 11.01 10.82
N ALA A 31 5.24 11.58 10.08
CA ALA A 31 4.00 10.89 9.72
C ALA A 31 4.26 9.66 8.83
N ASN A 32 5.17 9.79 7.87
CA ASN A 32 5.58 8.68 7.01
C ASN A 32 6.34 7.60 7.78
N SER A 33 7.16 7.95 8.78
CA SER A 33 7.85 6.94 9.59
C SER A 33 6.88 6.20 10.53
N ALA A 34 5.89 6.89 11.08
CA ALA A 34 4.82 6.29 11.87
C ALA A 34 3.95 5.34 11.04
N SER A 35 3.55 5.73 9.82
CA SER A 35 2.77 4.86 8.92
C SER A 35 3.56 3.62 8.51
N ARG A 36 4.86 3.75 8.26
CA ARG A 36 5.75 2.61 7.95
C ARG A 36 5.96 1.68 9.14
N HIS A 37 6.04 2.22 10.37
CA HIS A 37 6.07 1.41 11.58
C HIS A 37 4.77 0.62 11.77
N ALA A 38 3.62 1.27 11.58
CA ALA A 38 2.32 0.60 11.62
C ALA A 38 2.18 -0.49 10.55
N ALA A 39 2.65 -0.22 9.32
CA ALA A 39 2.66 -1.21 8.24
C ALA A 39 3.56 -2.42 8.55
N ASN A 40 4.73 -2.20 9.17
CA ASN A 40 5.62 -3.29 9.60
C ASN A 40 5.04 -4.09 10.78
N ALA A 41 4.37 -3.44 11.73
CA ALA A 41 3.66 -4.11 12.82
C ALA A 41 2.49 -4.96 12.29
N ALA A 42 1.72 -4.44 11.32
CA ALA A 42 0.68 -5.20 10.63
C ALA A 42 1.26 -6.41 9.85
N LYS A 43 2.48 -6.29 9.34
CA LYS A 43 3.20 -7.40 8.69
C LYS A 43 3.54 -8.55 9.65
N SER A 44 3.70 -8.27 10.95
CA SER A 44 3.85 -9.29 11.99
C SER A 44 2.54 -10.07 12.24
N SER A 45 1.39 -9.42 12.04
CA SER A 45 0.05 -10.03 12.08
C SER A 45 -0.42 -10.58 10.72
N ALA A 46 0.46 -10.61 9.71
CA ALA A 46 0.06 -10.98 8.36
C ALA A 46 -0.35 -12.45 8.25
N ASP A 47 -1.43 -12.71 7.51
CA ASP A 47 -1.94 -14.05 7.21
C ASP A 47 -0.90 -14.95 6.55
N ALA A 48 -1.07 -16.27 6.71
CA ALA A 48 -0.16 -17.29 6.20
C ALA A 48 0.23 -17.09 4.71
N VAL A 49 -0.73 -16.69 3.88
CA VAL A 49 -0.51 -16.45 2.45
C VAL A 49 0.36 -15.22 2.19
N THR A 50 0.20 -14.15 2.98
CA THR A 50 1.04 -12.95 2.89
C THR A 50 2.47 -13.26 3.34
N ARG A 51 2.65 -14.16 4.32
CA ARG A 51 3.99 -14.64 4.72
C ARG A 51 4.66 -15.46 3.63
N GLN A 52 3.89 -16.27 2.89
CA GLN A 52 4.41 -17.10 1.81
C GLN A 52 4.79 -16.30 0.56
N THR A 53 3.92 -15.37 0.14
CA THR A 53 4.11 -14.58 -1.10
C THR A 53 4.92 -13.30 -0.86
N GLY A 54 5.01 -12.83 0.38
CA GLY A 54 5.62 -11.57 0.75
C GLY A 54 4.82 -10.33 0.33
N LEU A 55 3.57 -10.52 -0.09
CA LEU A 55 2.64 -9.49 -0.56
C LEU A 55 1.27 -9.65 0.10
N THR A 56 0.69 -8.54 0.52
CA THR A 56 -0.71 -8.49 0.96
C THR A 56 -1.65 -8.63 -0.24
N LEU A 57 -2.92 -8.99 0.02
CA LEU A 57 -3.94 -9.03 -1.04
C LEU A 57 -4.09 -7.66 -1.72
N ASP A 58 -4.08 -6.60 -0.90
CA ASP A 58 -4.21 -5.22 -1.38
C ASP A 58 -3.06 -4.82 -2.30
N GLU A 59 -1.81 -5.11 -1.91
CA GLU A 59 -0.64 -4.88 -2.76
C GLU A 59 -0.70 -5.68 -4.07
N ALA A 60 -1.14 -6.95 -4.01
CA ALA A 60 -1.26 -7.77 -5.20
C ALA A 60 -2.29 -7.22 -6.20
N SER A 61 -3.47 -6.81 -5.70
CA SER A 61 -4.49 -6.15 -6.50
C SER A 61 -4.00 -4.84 -7.11
N GLN A 62 -3.24 -4.04 -6.35
CA GLN A 62 -2.65 -2.79 -6.85
C GLN A 62 -1.58 -3.04 -7.93
N ILE A 63 -0.68 -4.01 -7.74
CA ILE A 63 0.37 -4.34 -8.71
C ILE A 63 -0.23 -4.76 -10.05
N LEU A 64 -1.32 -5.54 -10.03
CA LEU A 64 -2.02 -5.98 -11.23
C LEU A 64 -3.08 -4.99 -11.72
N ASN A 65 -3.30 -3.88 -11.00
CA ASN A 65 -4.31 -2.87 -11.30
C ASN A 65 -5.72 -3.49 -11.50
N VAL A 66 -6.13 -4.33 -10.56
CA VAL A 66 -7.44 -5.01 -10.55
C VAL A 66 -8.12 -4.79 -9.19
N LYS A 67 -9.43 -5.06 -9.15
CA LYS A 67 -10.18 -5.06 -7.88
C LYS A 67 -9.83 -6.30 -7.04
N LYS A 68 -10.08 -6.23 -5.73
CA LYS A 68 -9.81 -7.34 -4.78
C LYS A 68 -10.63 -8.60 -5.09
N ASN A 69 -11.79 -8.43 -5.69
CA ASN A 69 -12.72 -9.48 -6.11
C ASN A 69 -12.72 -9.71 -7.63
N ALA A 70 -11.63 -9.34 -8.31
CA ALA A 70 -11.49 -9.56 -9.74
C ALA A 70 -11.54 -11.06 -10.07
N SER A 71 -12.11 -11.38 -11.23
CA SER A 71 -12.16 -12.77 -11.70
C SER A 71 -10.77 -13.27 -12.09
N ALA A 72 -10.62 -14.60 -12.17
CA ALA A 72 -9.39 -15.24 -12.64
C ALA A 72 -8.94 -14.70 -14.01
N GLU A 73 -9.90 -14.53 -14.91
CA GLU A 73 -9.66 -14.04 -16.26
C GLU A 73 -9.16 -12.59 -16.27
N GLU A 74 -9.75 -11.74 -15.43
CA GLU A 74 -9.40 -10.32 -15.34
C GLU A 74 -7.97 -10.12 -14.86
N PHE A 75 -7.59 -10.75 -13.73
CA PHE A 75 -6.22 -10.58 -13.22
C PHE A 75 -5.18 -11.26 -14.11
N MET A 76 -5.52 -12.36 -14.80
CA MET A 76 -4.60 -13.03 -15.72
C MET A 76 -4.28 -12.17 -16.94
N LYS A 77 -5.28 -11.50 -17.52
CA LYS A 77 -5.07 -10.55 -18.63
C LYS A 77 -4.15 -9.40 -18.24
N HIS A 78 -4.34 -8.87 -17.03
CA HIS A 78 -3.49 -7.80 -16.50
C HIS A 78 -2.08 -8.31 -16.20
N TYR A 79 -1.95 -9.51 -15.64
CA TYR A 79 -0.66 -10.16 -15.41
C TYR A 79 0.14 -10.30 -16.70
N GLU A 80 -0.45 -10.82 -17.79
CA GLU A 80 0.26 -10.99 -19.06
C GLU A 80 0.77 -9.65 -19.62
N THR A 81 -0.08 -8.62 -19.54
CA THR A 81 0.26 -7.27 -20.00
C THR A 81 1.44 -6.71 -19.19
N MET A 82 1.36 -6.77 -17.85
CA MET A 82 2.40 -6.27 -16.96
C MET A 82 3.70 -7.09 -17.04
N PHE A 83 3.59 -8.41 -17.17
CA PHE A 83 4.74 -9.30 -17.25
C PHE A 83 5.56 -9.04 -18.53
N LYS A 84 4.87 -8.87 -19.67
CA LYS A 84 5.50 -8.54 -20.95
C LYS A 84 6.11 -7.14 -20.93
N ALA A 85 5.39 -6.15 -20.38
CA ALA A 85 5.88 -4.77 -20.29
C ALA A 85 7.14 -4.63 -19.40
N ASN A 86 7.32 -5.53 -18.44
CA ASN A 86 8.45 -5.52 -17.50
C ASN A 86 9.54 -6.56 -17.83
N ASP A 87 9.51 -7.18 -19.01
CA ASP A 87 10.52 -8.16 -19.42
C ASP A 87 11.94 -7.53 -19.42
N PRO A 88 12.90 -8.07 -18.63
CA PRO A 88 14.28 -7.60 -18.61
C PRO A 88 14.94 -7.55 -19.98
N LYS A 89 14.57 -8.46 -20.90
CA LYS A 89 15.10 -8.50 -22.26
C LYS A 89 14.63 -7.34 -23.12
N SER A 90 13.49 -6.75 -22.76
CA SER A 90 12.88 -5.62 -23.46
C SER A 90 13.16 -4.28 -22.76
N GLY A 91 14.16 -4.23 -21.87
CA GLY A 91 14.51 -3.03 -21.09
C GLY A 91 13.69 -2.85 -19.80
N GLY A 92 12.90 -3.86 -19.41
CA GLY A 92 12.19 -3.89 -18.14
C GLY A 92 13.08 -4.23 -16.94
N SER A 93 12.49 -4.28 -15.75
CA SER A 93 13.19 -4.62 -14.51
C SER A 93 12.83 -6.03 -14.05
N PHE A 94 13.84 -6.88 -13.84
CA PHE A 94 13.66 -8.21 -13.27
C PHE A 94 12.98 -8.16 -11.90
N TYR A 95 13.26 -7.12 -11.11
CA TYR A 95 12.61 -6.93 -9.82
C TYR A 95 11.11 -6.67 -9.98
N LEU A 96 10.73 -5.78 -10.91
CA LEU A 96 9.32 -5.46 -11.17
C LEU A 96 8.58 -6.66 -11.76
N GLN A 97 9.19 -7.37 -12.70
CA GLN A 97 8.63 -8.61 -13.24
C GLN A 97 8.44 -9.66 -12.12
N SER A 98 9.42 -9.82 -11.24
CA SER A 98 9.30 -10.72 -10.09
C SER A 98 8.15 -10.32 -9.16
N LYS A 99 7.92 -9.02 -8.94
CA LYS A 99 6.79 -8.52 -8.15
C LYS A 99 5.43 -8.82 -8.81
N VAL A 100 5.36 -8.70 -10.14
CA VAL A 100 4.15 -9.07 -10.91
C VAL A 100 3.85 -10.57 -10.77
N VAL A 101 4.86 -11.43 -10.80
CA VAL A 101 4.69 -12.88 -10.57
C VAL A 101 4.17 -13.16 -9.15
N ARG A 102 4.77 -12.54 -8.12
CA ARG A 102 4.31 -12.72 -6.74
C ARG A 102 2.89 -12.22 -6.52
N ALA A 103 2.50 -11.14 -7.19
CA ALA A 103 1.13 -10.61 -7.12
C ALA A 103 0.12 -11.61 -7.70
N LYS A 104 0.45 -12.24 -8.83
CA LYS A 104 -0.35 -13.31 -9.43
C LYS A 104 -0.52 -14.48 -8.45
N GLU A 105 0.58 -15.02 -7.91
CA GLU A 105 0.56 -16.12 -6.95
C GLU A 105 -0.33 -15.80 -5.74
N ARG A 106 -0.29 -14.55 -5.24
CA ARG A 106 -1.13 -14.11 -4.12
C ARG A 106 -2.62 -14.13 -4.46
N LEU A 107 -3.02 -13.71 -5.66
CA LEU A 107 -4.42 -13.73 -6.08
C LEU A 107 -4.91 -15.16 -6.35
N GLU A 108 -4.08 -16.02 -6.95
CA GLU A 108 -4.40 -17.44 -7.17
C GLU A 108 -4.63 -18.17 -5.84
N LEU A 109 -3.79 -17.91 -4.83
CA LEU A 109 -3.96 -18.48 -3.49
C LEU A 109 -5.20 -17.94 -2.76
N GLU A 110 -5.64 -16.71 -3.05
CA GLU A 110 -6.91 -16.21 -2.50
C GLU A 110 -8.10 -16.92 -3.13
N LEU A 111 -8.06 -17.12 -4.44
CA LEU A 111 -9.14 -17.79 -5.18
C LEU A 111 -9.24 -19.28 -4.79
N ALA A 112 -8.11 -19.91 -4.48
CA ALA A 112 -8.04 -21.30 -4.04
C ALA A 112 -8.46 -21.49 -2.57
N LYS A 113 -8.52 -20.43 -1.76
CA LYS A 113 -9.08 -20.52 -0.41
C LYS A 113 -10.59 -20.63 -0.51
N PRO A 114 -11.22 -21.66 0.10
CA PRO A 114 -12.67 -21.70 0.21
C PRO A 114 -13.15 -20.46 0.97
N SER A 115 -14.15 -19.79 0.42
CA SER A 115 -14.73 -18.54 0.94
C SER A 115 -15.39 -18.77 2.30
N GLU A 116 -14.67 -18.54 3.40
CA GLU A 116 -15.27 -18.42 4.73
C GLU A 116 -15.79 -17.00 5.03
N THR A 117 -15.89 -16.11 4.04
CA THR A 117 -16.21 -14.68 4.27
C THR A 117 -17.57 -14.20 3.76
N GLU A 118 -18.45 -15.08 3.28
CA GLU A 118 -19.86 -14.73 3.06
C GLU A 118 -20.75 -15.44 4.09
N GLY A 119 -20.95 -14.83 5.27
CA GLY A 119 -21.83 -15.41 6.29
C GLY A 119 -21.85 -14.79 7.68
N ALA A 120 -21.42 -13.54 7.89
CA ALA A 120 -21.73 -12.83 9.13
C ALA A 120 -23.00 -11.97 8.94
N ALA A 121 -24.14 -12.63 8.80
CA ALA A 121 -25.44 -11.99 9.01
C ALA A 121 -25.60 -11.66 10.52
N PRO A 122 -26.19 -10.52 10.89
CA PRO A 122 -26.34 -10.15 12.30
C PRO A 122 -27.31 -11.11 12.98
N LYS A 123 -26.86 -11.80 14.03
CA LYS A 123 -27.75 -12.50 14.97
C LYS A 123 -28.40 -11.46 15.88
N GLU A 124 -29.52 -10.91 15.42
CA GLU A 124 -30.48 -10.20 16.25
C GLU A 124 -31.51 -11.21 16.80
N GLY A 125 -31.68 -11.26 18.13
CA GLY A 125 -32.93 -11.67 18.80
C GLY A 125 -33.16 -13.16 19.15
N SER A 126 -33.69 -13.37 20.36
CA SER A 126 -34.18 -14.62 21.00
C SER A 126 -33.08 -15.55 21.53
N GLU A 127 -33.07 -16.05 22.77
CA GLU A 127 -34.13 -16.24 23.76
C GLU A 127 -33.42 -16.59 25.09
N ALA A 128 -33.81 -15.97 26.20
CA ALA A 128 -33.50 -16.54 27.52
C ALA A 128 -34.38 -17.76 27.76
N PRO A 129 -33.88 -18.81 28.43
CA PRO A 129 -34.77 -19.62 29.24
C PRO A 129 -34.25 -19.86 30.66
N PRO A 130 -35.15 -20.30 31.56
CA PRO A 130 -35.12 -19.99 32.98
C PRO A 130 -34.44 -21.08 33.80
N SER A 131 -33.93 -20.68 34.98
CA SER A 131 -34.11 -21.34 36.27
C SER A 131 -33.64 -20.40 37.38
#